data_AF-A0A3D0P0C1-F1
#
_entry.id   AF-A0A3D0P0C1-F1
#
_cell.length_a   1.000
_cell.length_b   1.000
_cell.length_c   1.000
_cell.angle_alpha   90.00
_cell.angle_beta   90.00
_cell.angle_gamma   90.00
#
_symmetry.space_group_name_H-M   'P 1'
#
loop_
_entity.id
_entity.type
_entity.pdbx_description
1 polymer ?
#
loop_
_entity_poly.entity_id
_entity_poly.type
_entity_poly.pdbx_seq_one_letter_code
_entity_poly.pdbx_strand_id
1 'polypeptide(L)'
;ALLITDLFQEARQKSLTQRETHRLEINRTRKTVRLIDENTPATVDDDAVIREINLLEDNVVTVGVKPGNIDVNPPEPLPVPDANFLPSNYPTSIGDSVATFRFMANGTVTNGGNTATGTGAVVTGGTVHIWSPNKDVQSDADIARSITVIGSSGSVRLWEYDRSLTTTNKWKDSRRSGTYGGFTGN
;
A
#
# COMPACT_ATOMS: atom_id res chain seq x y z
N ALA A 1 -10.04 0.58 1.29
CA ALA A 1 -9.28 -0.27 0.35
C ALA A 1 -9.29 0.30 -1.06
N LEU A 2 -10.44 0.33 -1.75
CA LEU A 2 -10.54 0.85 -3.14
C LEU A 2 -9.92 2.26 -3.30
N LEU A 3 -10.33 3.23 -2.47
CA LEU A 3 -9.76 4.59 -2.54
C LEU A 3 -8.23 4.65 -2.32
N ILE A 4 -7.69 3.77 -1.48
CA ILE A 4 -6.23 3.68 -1.26
C ILE A 4 -5.57 3.06 -2.51
N THR A 5 -6.18 2.03 -3.10
CA THR A 5 -5.72 1.44 -4.36
C THR A 5 -5.73 2.45 -5.50
N ASP A 6 -6.75 3.30 -5.58
CA ASP A 6 -6.85 4.36 -6.59
C ASP A 6 -5.69 5.36 -6.44
N LEU A 7 -5.35 5.76 -5.22
CA LEU A 7 -4.16 6.60 -4.97
C LEU A 7 -2.86 5.95 -5.42
N PHE A 8 -2.69 4.64 -5.17
CA PHE A 8 -1.52 3.90 -5.65
C PHE A 8 -1.45 3.84 -7.19
N GLN A 9 -2.59 3.62 -7.86
CA GLN A 9 -2.65 3.62 -9.31
C GLN A 9 -2.41 5.02 -9.88
N GLU A 10 -2.95 6.05 -9.23
CA GLU A 10 -2.76 7.46 -9.60
C GLU A 10 -1.29 7.85 -9.49
N ALA A 11 -0.62 7.52 -8.38
CA ALA A 11 0.82 7.74 -8.17
C ALA A 11 1.65 7.11 -9.30
N ARG A 12 1.37 5.85 -9.62
CA ARG A 12 2.05 5.11 -10.70
C ARG A 12 1.81 5.74 -12.06
N GLN A 13 0.58 6.12 -12.37
CA GLN A 13 0.25 6.70 -13.66
C GLN A 13 0.93 8.05 -13.84
N LYS A 14 0.86 8.91 -12.81
CA LYS A 14 1.52 10.21 -12.83
C LYS A 14 3.03 10.08 -12.96
N SER A 15 3.68 9.19 -12.22
CA SER A 15 5.15 9.08 -12.27
C SER A 15 5.65 8.66 -13.65
N LEU A 16 4.89 7.81 -14.34
CA LEU A 16 5.22 7.36 -15.70
C LEU A 16 4.90 8.40 -16.78
N THR A 17 3.82 9.16 -16.62
CA THR A 17 3.34 10.10 -17.65
C THR A 17 3.98 11.47 -17.53
N GLN A 18 4.17 11.97 -16.32
CA GLN A 18 4.79 13.26 -16.00
C GLN A 18 6.32 13.15 -15.87
N ARG A 19 6.84 11.91 -15.75
CA ARG A 19 8.28 11.63 -15.55
C ARG A 19 8.84 12.24 -14.26
N GLU A 20 8.00 12.33 -13.25
CA GLU A 20 8.31 12.87 -11.94
C GLU A 20 8.21 11.79 -10.86
N THR A 21 8.80 12.05 -9.70
CA THR A 21 8.68 11.14 -8.56
C THR A 21 7.47 11.54 -7.74
N HIS A 22 6.57 10.60 -7.48
CA HIS A 22 5.47 10.81 -6.54
C HIS A 22 5.60 9.89 -5.34
N ARG A 23 5.34 10.45 -4.16
CA ARG A 23 5.40 9.74 -2.89
C ARG A 23 4.01 9.51 -2.36
N LEU A 24 3.69 8.26 -2.03
CA LEU A 24 2.49 7.90 -1.31
C LEU A 24 2.87 7.57 0.14
N GLU A 25 2.22 8.27 1.07
CA GLU A 25 2.41 8.08 2.51
C GLU A 25 1.11 7.60 3.14
N ILE A 26 1.18 6.46 3.85
CA ILE A 26 0.11 5.99 4.72
C ILE A 26 0.50 6.33 6.15
N ASN A 27 -0.18 7.30 6.75
CA ASN A 27 0.13 7.82 8.06
C ASN A 27 -0.86 7.29 9.10
N ARG A 28 -0.38 6.46 10.03
CA ARG A 28 -1.19 5.87 11.10
C ARG A 28 -1.39 6.80 12.29
N THR A 29 -0.51 7.77 12.47
CA THR A 29 -0.62 8.79 13.54
C THR A 29 -1.73 9.79 13.22
N ARG A 30 -1.71 10.35 12.00
CA ARG A 30 -2.70 11.35 11.54
C ARG A 30 -3.94 10.75 10.90
N LYS A 31 -3.99 9.42 10.71
CA LYS A 31 -5.08 8.70 10.04
C LYS A 31 -5.34 9.25 8.64
N THR A 32 -4.29 9.35 7.82
CA THR A 32 -4.40 9.86 6.45
C THR A 32 -3.61 9.02 5.46
N VAL A 33 -4.04 8.99 4.20
CA VAL A 33 -3.20 8.58 3.07
C VAL A 33 -3.01 9.78 2.15
N ARG A 34 -1.76 10.12 1.85
CA ARG A 34 -1.39 11.28 1.05
C ARG A 34 -0.64 10.85 -0.20
N LEU A 35 -1.02 11.42 -1.33
CA LEU A 35 -0.22 11.43 -2.55
C LEU A 35 0.46 12.79 -2.64
N ILE A 36 1.78 12.76 -2.71
CA ILE A 36 2.67 13.92 -2.66
C ILE A 36 3.47 13.95 -3.96
N ASP A 37 3.49 15.13 -4.59
CA ASP A 37 4.47 15.46 -5.62
C ASP A 37 5.78 15.82 -4.94
N GLU A 38 6.87 15.17 -5.32
CA GLU A 38 8.18 15.56 -4.81
C GLU A 38 8.80 16.71 -5.62
N ASN A 39 8.20 17.12 -6.75
CA ASN A 39 8.71 18.16 -7.64
C ASN A 39 10.20 17.96 -7.97
N THR A 40 11.09 18.52 -7.16
CA THR A 40 12.55 18.33 -7.22
C THR A 40 13.01 17.21 -6.27
N PRO A 41 13.35 15.98 -6.75
CA PRO A 41 13.64 14.84 -5.86
C PRO A 41 14.89 14.97 -4.98
N ALA A 42 15.72 16.00 -5.23
CA ALA A 42 16.92 16.30 -4.46
C ALA A 42 16.64 17.19 -3.23
N THR A 43 15.47 17.82 -3.17
CA THR A 43 15.00 18.65 -2.06
C THR A 43 13.66 18.11 -1.55
N VAL A 44 13.21 18.63 -0.42
CA VAL A 44 11.87 18.31 0.14
C VAL A 44 11.07 19.57 0.48
N ASP A 45 11.63 20.73 0.15
CA ASP A 45 11.07 22.05 0.48
C ASP A 45 9.92 22.43 -0.46
N ASP A 46 9.87 21.81 -1.63
CA ASP A 46 8.86 21.97 -2.67
C ASP A 46 7.88 20.80 -2.74
N ASP A 47 7.90 19.86 -1.78
CA ASP A 47 6.93 18.76 -1.72
C ASP A 47 5.48 19.29 -1.62
N ALA A 48 4.60 18.83 -2.51
CA ALA A 48 3.22 19.29 -2.59
C ALA A 48 2.22 18.13 -2.42
N VAL A 49 1.30 18.23 -1.46
CA VAL A 49 0.21 17.25 -1.32
C VAL A 49 -0.78 17.44 -2.47
N ILE A 50 -0.85 16.49 -3.39
CA ILE A 50 -1.78 16.49 -4.53
C ILE A 50 -3.15 15.98 -4.08
N ARG A 51 -3.16 14.95 -3.23
CA ARG A 51 -4.39 14.30 -2.78
C ARG A 51 -4.24 13.74 -1.38
N GLU A 52 -5.32 13.83 -0.62
CA GLU A 52 -5.40 13.29 0.73
C GLU A 52 -6.74 12.60 0.93
N ILE A 53 -6.73 11.46 1.61
CA ILE A 53 -7.91 10.80 2.13
C ILE A 53 -7.73 10.52 3.63
N ASN A 54 -8.82 10.64 4.38
CA ASN A 54 -8.86 10.28 5.78
C ASN A 54 -9.10 8.78 5.93
N LEU A 55 -8.38 8.17 6.86
CA LEU A 55 -8.60 6.82 7.32
C LEU A 55 -9.66 6.82 8.42
N LEU A 56 -10.39 5.73 8.53
CA LEU A 56 -11.27 5.50 9.67
C LEU A 56 -10.43 5.18 10.91
N GLU A 57 -11.06 5.25 12.07
CA GLU A 57 -10.46 4.82 13.33
C GLU A 57 -10.13 3.32 13.31
N ASP A 58 -9.05 2.95 14.02
CA ASP A 58 -8.51 1.58 14.01
C ASP A 58 -9.51 0.54 14.56
N ASN A 59 -10.47 0.95 15.41
CA ASN A 59 -11.54 0.08 15.91
C ASN A 59 -12.62 -0.24 14.87
N VAL A 60 -12.66 0.48 13.74
CA VAL A 60 -13.58 0.23 12.62
C VAL A 60 -12.83 -0.41 11.46
N VAL A 61 -11.69 0.18 11.07
CA VAL A 61 -10.81 -0.34 10.01
C VAL A 61 -9.37 -0.08 10.39
N THR A 62 -8.59 -1.15 10.52
CA THR A 62 -7.15 -1.08 10.68
C THR A 62 -6.47 -1.03 9.31
N VAL A 63 -5.54 -0.09 9.15
CA VAL A 63 -4.61 -0.05 8.02
C VAL A 63 -3.18 -0.23 8.54
N GLY A 64 -2.51 -1.28 8.07
CA GLY A 64 -1.11 -1.49 8.36
C GLY A 64 -0.69 -2.95 8.26
N VAL A 65 -0.28 -3.51 9.39
CA VAL A 65 0.16 -4.91 9.48
C VAL A 65 -1.03 -5.87 9.38
N LYS A 66 -0.71 -7.09 8.98
CA LYS A 66 -1.63 -8.22 8.85
C LYS A 66 -2.33 -8.55 10.19
N PRO A 67 -3.61 -8.96 10.17
CA PRO A 67 -4.32 -9.40 11.37
C PRO A 67 -3.79 -10.75 11.90
N GLY A 68 -4.02 -11.03 13.18
CA GLY A 68 -3.49 -12.21 13.88
C GLY A 68 -3.98 -13.56 13.35
N ASN A 69 -5.18 -13.61 12.77
CA ASN A 69 -5.78 -14.81 12.19
C ASN A 69 -5.45 -15.06 10.71
N ILE A 70 -4.53 -14.28 10.12
CA ILE A 70 -4.08 -14.48 8.74
C ILE A 70 -2.57 -14.62 8.75
N ASP A 71 -2.04 -15.79 8.38
CA ASP A 71 -0.60 -16.05 8.50
C ASP A 71 0.21 -15.74 7.25
N VAL A 72 -0.43 -15.67 6.08
CA VAL A 72 0.25 -15.56 4.79
C VAL A 72 -0.04 -14.23 4.10
N ASN A 73 0.95 -13.70 3.39
CA ASN A 73 0.73 -12.58 2.48
C ASN A 73 0.09 -13.05 1.16
N PRO A 74 -0.54 -12.14 0.41
CA PRO A 74 -1.00 -12.44 -0.94
C PRO A 74 0.13 -12.98 -1.82
N PRO A 75 -0.16 -13.95 -2.71
CA PRO A 75 0.86 -14.55 -3.55
C PRO A 75 1.28 -13.59 -4.68
N GLU A 76 2.56 -13.29 -4.77
CA GLU A 76 3.13 -12.45 -5.84
C GLU A 76 4.25 -13.16 -6.61
N PRO A 77 4.51 -12.78 -7.87
CA PRO A 77 5.61 -13.34 -8.67
C PRO A 77 7.01 -13.09 -8.07
N LEU A 78 7.13 -12.04 -7.25
CA LEU A 78 8.34 -11.71 -6.49
C LEU A 78 7.96 -11.54 -5.02
N PRO A 79 8.82 -11.91 -4.06
CA PRO A 79 8.56 -11.67 -2.65
C PRO A 79 8.31 -10.18 -2.40
N VAL A 80 7.13 -9.84 -1.86
CA VAL A 80 6.80 -8.50 -1.42
C VAL A 80 6.52 -8.52 0.09
N PRO A 81 7.38 -7.91 0.92
CA PRO A 81 7.20 -7.91 2.37
C PRO A 81 5.99 -7.07 2.79
N ASP A 82 5.62 -7.15 4.06
CA ASP A 82 4.67 -6.22 4.64
C ASP A 82 5.20 -4.78 4.61
N ALA A 83 4.29 -3.83 4.46
CA ALA A 83 4.61 -2.42 4.55
C ALA A 83 5.11 -2.10 5.96
N ASN A 84 6.27 -1.44 6.04
CA ASN A 84 6.86 -1.05 7.31
C ASN A 84 6.40 0.35 7.70
N PHE A 85 5.94 0.51 8.95
CA PHE A 85 5.48 1.78 9.48
C PHE A 85 6.50 2.29 10.50
N LEU A 86 7.35 3.20 10.06
CA LEU A 86 8.44 3.77 10.86
C LEU A 86 8.20 5.26 11.09
N PRO A 87 8.86 5.86 12.11
CA PRO A 87 8.92 7.31 12.24
C PRO A 87 9.41 7.93 10.94
N SER A 88 8.60 8.82 10.37
CA SER A 88 8.93 9.51 9.13
C SER A 88 10.03 10.54 9.34
N ASN A 89 10.91 10.67 8.33
CA ASN A 89 11.94 11.69 8.26
C ASN A 89 11.53 12.88 7.37
N TYR A 90 10.34 12.83 6.75
CA TYR A 90 9.86 13.86 5.85
C TYR A 90 9.27 15.04 6.64
N PRO A 91 9.56 16.31 6.31
CA PRO A 91 9.10 17.47 7.09
C PRO A 91 7.58 17.51 7.32
N THR A 92 6.79 17.12 6.31
CA THR A 92 5.32 17.12 6.36
C THR A 92 4.73 16.04 7.26
N SER A 93 5.52 15.05 7.66
CA SER A 93 5.10 13.93 8.51
C SER A 93 6.11 13.56 9.60
N ILE A 94 7.05 14.46 9.92
CA ILE A 94 8.20 14.13 10.76
C ILE A 94 7.80 13.52 12.11
N GLY A 95 8.40 12.36 12.42
CA GLY A 95 8.12 11.60 13.65
C GLY A 95 6.83 10.75 13.62
N ASP A 96 5.95 10.91 12.64
CA ASP A 96 4.75 10.08 12.54
C ASP A 96 5.06 8.67 12.08
N SER A 97 4.21 7.70 12.47
CA SER A 97 4.29 6.34 11.97
C SER A 97 3.74 6.26 10.55
N VAL A 98 4.64 6.18 9.57
CA VAL A 98 4.32 6.25 8.13
C VAL A 98 4.90 5.04 7.39
N ALA A 99 4.11 4.48 6.48
CA ALA A 99 4.62 3.65 5.40
C ALA A 99 4.74 4.48 4.12
N THR A 100 5.93 4.50 3.54
CA THR A 100 6.27 5.35 2.38
C THR A 100 6.53 4.49 1.14
N PHE A 101 5.91 4.89 0.03
CA PHE A 101 6.13 4.31 -1.30
C PHE A 101 6.46 5.43 -2.29
N ARG A 102 7.68 5.45 -2.84
CA ARG A 102 8.10 6.42 -3.85
C ARG A 102 8.03 5.79 -5.24
N PHE A 103 7.10 6.27 -6.05
CA PHE A 103 6.95 5.89 -7.45
C PHE A 103 7.89 6.74 -8.29
N MET A 104 8.93 6.09 -8.81
CA MET A 104 9.98 6.74 -9.59
C MET A 104 9.54 6.89 -11.06
N ALA A 105 10.13 7.88 -11.74
CA ALA A 105 9.87 8.15 -13.17
C ALA A 105 10.27 7.00 -14.12
N ASN A 106 11.06 6.03 -13.64
CA ASN A 106 11.46 4.83 -14.38
C ASN A 106 10.50 3.64 -14.14
N GLY A 107 9.43 3.83 -13.36
CA GLY A 107 8.42 2.81 -13.07
C GLY A 107 8.74 1.88 -11.90
N THR A 108 9.86 2.04 -11.21
CA THR A 108 10.13 1.31 -9.97
C THR A 108 9.49 2.00 -8.76
N VAL A 109 9.36 1.25 -7.67
CA VAL A 109 8.90 1.73 -6.38
C VAL A 109 9.94 1.43 -5.32
N THR A 110 10.37 2.46 -4.62
CA THR A 110 11.24 2.36 -3.45
C THR A 110 10.46 2.67 -2.19
N ASN A 111 10.92 2.14 -1.06
CA ASN A 111 10.39 2.52 0.24
C ASN A 111 11.06 3.82 0.75
N GLY A 112 10.68 4.29 1.93
CA GLY A 112 11.39 5.39 2.59
C GLY A 112 12.89 5.08 2.73
N GLY A 113 13.74 6.07 2.46
CA GLY A 113 15.17 5.98 2.75
C GLY A 113 15.51 6.41 4.18
N ASN A 114 16.79 6.50 4.47
CA ASN A 114 17.31 6.96 5.77
C ASN A 114 17.19 8.49 5.95
N THR A 115 16.90 9.22 4.87
CA THR A 115 16.73 10.68 4.83
C THR A 115 15.45 11.04 4.10
N ALA A 116 14.98 12.28 4.26
CA ALA A 116 13.82 12.80 3.53
C ALA A 116 14.02 12.82 2.00
N THR A 117 15.25 12.90 1.50
CA THR A 117 15.54 12.79 0.06
C THR A 117 15.63 11.32 -0.42
N GLY A 118 15.51 10.37 0.51
CA GLY A 118 15.50 8.93 0.30
C GLY A 118 16.88 8.31 0.03
N THR A 119 17.93 8.86 0.62
CA THR A 119 19.25 8.21 0.65
C THR A 119 19.12 6.80 1.25
N GLY A 120 19.62 5.78 0.56
CA GLY A 120 19.54 4.39 1.00
C GLY A 120 18.19 3.71 0.78
N ALA A 121 17.24 4.36 0.09
CA ALA A 121 15.98 3.73 -0.31
C ALA A 121 16.23 2.52 -1.23
N VAL A 122 15.57 1.40 -0.95
CA VAL A 122 15.72 0.15 -1.71
C VAL A 122 14.45 -0.12 -2.52
N VAL A 123 14.62 -0.62 -3.74
CA VAL A 123 13.52 -1.10 -4.59
C VAL A 123 12.96 -2.37 -3.97
N THR A 124 11.76 -2.29 -3.40
CA THR A 124 11.13 -3.42 -2.69
C THR A 124 9.62 -3.38 -2.89
N GLY A 125 9.03 -2.20 -2.71
CA GLY A 125 7.58 -2.06 -2.60
C GLY A 125 7.10 -2.60 -1.25
N GLY A 126 5.86 -3.10 -1.20
CA GLY A 126 5.29 -3.58 0.05
C GLY A 126 3.83 -3.99 -0.07
N THR A 127 3.38 -4.73 0.94
CA THR A 127 1.99 -5.17 1.11
C THR A 127 1.36 -4.44 2.29
N VAL A 128 0.31 -3.67 2.02
CA VAL A 128 -0.48 -2.97 3.05
C VAL A 128 -1.74 -3.78 3.31
N HIS A 129 -2.00 -4.14 4.56
CA HIS A 129 -3.23 -4.84 4.96
C HIS A 129 -4.26 -3.83 5.46
N ILE A 130 -5.52 -4.04 5.06
CA ILE A 130 -6.67 -3.19 5.37
C ILE A 130 -7.80 -4.11 5.80
N TRP A 131 -8.17 -4.06 7.08
CA TRP A 131 -9.09 -5.04 7.64
C TRP A 131 -10.01 -4.44 8.69
N SER A 132 -11.22 -4.98 8.82
CA SER A 132 -12.14 -4.64 9.90
C SER A 132 -11.85 -5.57 11.09
N PRO A 133 -11.58 -5.04 12.29
CA PRO A 133 -11.37 -5.89 13.46
C PRO A 133 -12.58 -6.73 13.81
N ASN A 134 -12.32 -7.94 14.30
CA ASN A 134 -13.35 -8.80 14.87
C ASN A 134 -13.83 -8.22 16.20
N LYS A 135 -15.16 -8.28 16.41
CA LYS A 135 -15.80 -7.69 17.60
C LYS A 135 -15.33 -8.30 18.93
N ASP A 136 -14.99 -9.59 18.93
CA ASP A 136 -14.62 -10.36 20.11
C ASP A 136 -13.10 -10.39 20.31
N VAL A 137 -12.33 -10.44 19.20
CA VAL A 137 -10.86 -10.46 19.21
C VAL A 137 -10.33 -9.36 18.26
N GLN A 138 -10.01 -8.19 18.81
CA GLN A 138 -9.63 -7.00 18.04
C GLN A 138 -8.34 -7.14 17.21
N SER A 139 -7.48 -8.12 17.52
CA SER A 139 -6.29 -8.43 16.73
C SER A 139 -6.60 -9.22 15.45
N ASP A 140 -7.79 -9.82 15.37
CA ASP A 140 -8.23 -10.63 14.26
C ASP A 140 -9.07 -9.80 13.31
N ALA A 141 -9.03 -10.11 12.03
CA ALA A 141 -9.96 -9.50 11.08
C ALA A 141 -11.31 -10.19 11.13
N ASP A 142 -12.35 -9.54 10.59
CA ASP A 142 -13.59 -10.15 10.06
C ASP A 142 -13.62 -10.09 8.53
N ILE A 143 -13.24 -8.95 7.98
CA ILE A 143 -13.02 -8.72 6.54
C ILE A 143 -11.59 -8.25 6.39
N ALA A 144 -10.83 -8.84 5.45
CA ALA A 144 -9.47 -8.42 5.17
C ALA A 144 -9.25 -8.23 3.67
N ARG A 145 -8.56 -7.14 3.33
CA ARG A 145 -8.06 -6.81 2.01
C ARG A 145 -6.60 -6.44 2.12
N SER A 146 -5.85 -6.63 1.04
CA SER A 146 -4.46 -6.19 0.98
C SER A 146 -4.15 -5.52 -0.34
N ILE A 147 -3.30 -4.51 -0.30
CA ILE A 147 -2.78 -3.86 -1.50
C ILE A 147 -1.31 -4.19 -1.56
N THR A 148 -0.90 -4.81 -2.66
CA THR A 148 0.50 -5.14 -2.89
C THR A 148 1.06 -4.29 -4.02
N VAL A 149 2.22 -3.69 -3.76
CA VAL A 149 2.99 -2.92 -4.74
C VAL A 149 4.31 -3.61 -4.98
N ILE A 150 4.56 -4.03 -6.22
CA ILE A 150 5.80 -4.71 -6.61
C ILE A 150 6.88 -3.66 -6.90
N GLY A 151 7.95 -3.63 -6.10
CA GLY A 151 9.02 -2.64 -6.24
C GLY A 151 9.63 -2.54 -7.65
N SER A 152 9.90 -3.66 -8.31
CA SER A 152 10.58 -3.67 -9.62
C SER A 152 9.75 -3.13 -10.78
N SER A 153 8.41 -3.05 -10.65
CA SER A 153 7.50 -2.70 -11.75
C SER A 153 6.47 -1.62 -11.41
N GLY A 154 6.39 -1.26 -10.13
CA GLY A 154 5.32 -0.46 -9.57
C GLY A 154 3.93 -1.05 -9.76
N SER A 155 3.81 -2.34 -10.10
CA SER A 155 2.51 -2.99 -10.30
C SER A 155 1.74 -3.00 -8.98
N VAL A 156 0.51 -2.49 -9.02
CA VAL A 156 -0.38 -2.42 -7.87
C VAL A 156 -1.47 -3.48 -8.04
N ARG A 157 -1.68 -4.30 -7.01
CA ARG A 157 -2.71 -5.34 -6.97
C ARG A 157 -3.53 -5.21 -5.69
N LEU A 158 -4.83 -5.41 -5.83
CA LEU A 158 -5.76 -5.48 -4.70
C LEU A 158 -6.18 -6.93 -4.49
N TRP A 159 -6.15 -7.34 -3.23
CA TRP A 159 -6.42 -8.69 -2.79
C TRP A 159 -7.58 -8.70 -1.80
N GLU A 160 -8.38 -9.75 -1.87
CA GLU A 160 -9.47 -10.03 -0.93
C GLU A 160 -9.21 -11.37 -0.23
N TYR A 161 -9.36 -11.41 1.08
CA TYR A 161 -9.21 -12.64 1.85
C TYR A 161 -10.55 -13.37 1.94
N ASP A 162 -10.63 -14.55 1.32
CA ASP A 162 -11.84 -15.37 1.32
C ASP A 162 -11.71 -16.57 2.25
N ARG A 163 -12.38 -16.48 3.41
CA ARG A 163 -12.36 -17.53 4.44
C ARG A 163 -12.93 -18.87 3.97
N SER A 164 -13.85 -18.84 3.00
CA SER A 164 -14.54 -20.03 2.49
C SER A 164 -13.61 -20.91 1.64
N LEU A 165 -12.46 -20.38 1.19
CA LEU A 165 -11.47 -21.17 0.49
C LEU A 165 -10.85 -22.24 1.40
N THR A 166 -10.67 -23.42 0.82
CA THR A 166 -10.01 -24.57 1.44
C THR A 166 -8.51 -24.62 1.16
N THR A 167 -8.00 -23.75 0.29
CA THR A 167 -6.58 -23.63 -0.03
C THR A 167 -5.80 -23.02 1.13
N THR A 168 -4.51 -23.35 1.23
CA THR A 168 -3.61 -22.81 2.26
C THR A 168 -3.49 -21.28 2.17
N ASN A 169 -3.38 -20.74 0.95
CA ASN A 169 -3.48 -19.31 0.72
C ASN A 169 -4.91 -18.96 0.29
N LYS A 170 -5.54 -18.07 1.04
CA LYS A 170 -6.94 -17.66 0.87
C LYS A 170 -7.10 -16.27 0.24
N TRP A 171 -6.01 -15.67 -0.22
CA TRP A 171 -6.05 -14.40 -0.94
C TRP A 171 -6.46 -14.60 -2.41
N LYS A 172 -7.44 -13.82 -2.86
CA LYS A 172 -7.91 -13.74 -4.25
C LYS A 172 -7.58 -12.38 -4.84
N ASP A 173 -7.08 -12.32 -6.08
CA ASP A 173 -6.92 -11.04 -6.79
C ASP A 173 -8.32 -10.47 -7.04
N SER A 174 -8.63 -9.32 -6.44
CA SER A 174 -9.96 -8.72 -6.47
C SER A 174 -10.35 -8.21 -7.86
N ARG A 175 -9.40 -8.12 -8.81
CA ARG A 175 -9.69 -7.81 -10.22
C ARG A 175 -10.14 -9.03 -11.01
N ARG A 176 -9.94 -10.25 -10.46
CA ARG A 176 -10.35 -11.51 -11.09
C ARG A 176 -11.72 -12.01 -10.60
N SER A 177 -12.32 -11.39 -9.58
CA SER A 177 -13.70 -11.65 -9.15
C SER A 177 -14.71 -10.74 -9.85
N GLY A 178 -14.51 -10.47 -11.14
CA GLY A 178 -15.61 -10.19 -12.04
C GLY A 178 -16.19 -11.53 -12.47
N THR A 179 -17.47 -11.77 -12.20
CA THR A 179 -18.24 -12.90 -12.72
C THR A 179 -18.30 -12.80 -14.24
N TYR A 180 -17.23 -13.20 -14.92
CA TYR A 180 -17.27 -13.61 -16.32
C TYR A 180 -17.12 -15.13 -16.33
N GLY A 181 -18.15 -15.79 -16.87
CA GLY A 181 -18.42 -17.21 -16.75
C GLY A 181 -17.18 -18.10 -16.80
N GLY A 182 -17.14 -19.06 -15.87
CA GLY A 182 -16.19 -20.16 -15.93
C GLY A 182 -16.25 -20.83 -17.29
N PHE A 183 -15.12 -20.83 -17.99
CA PHE A 183 -14.90 -21.77 -19.06
C PHE A 183 -14.51 -23.10 -18.40
N THR A 184 -15.49 -23.99 -18.24
CA THR A 184 -15.22 -25.43 -18.13
C THR A 184 -14.99 -25.94 -19.54
N GLY A 185 -13.72 -26.08 -19.93
CA GLY A 185 -13.38 -26.85 -21.12
C GLY A 185 -13.71 -28.32 -20.88
N ASN A 186 -14.48 -28.91 -21.80
CA ASN A 186 -14.60 -30.37 -21.96
C ASN A 186 -13.24 -30.99 -22.28
#